data_AF-A0A3N5WQV2-F1
#
_entry.id   AF-A0A3N5WQV2-F1
#
_cell.length_a   1.000
_cell.length_b   1.000
_cell.length_c   1.000
_cell.angle_alpha   90.00
_cell.angle_beta   90.00
_cell.angle_gamma   90.00
#
_symmetry.space_group_name_H-M   'P 1'
#
loop_
_entity.id
_entity.type
_entity.pdbx_description
1 polymer ?
#
loop_
_entity_poly.entity_id
_entity_poly.type
_entity_poly.pdbx_seq_one_letter_code
_entity_poly.pdbx_strand_id
1 'polypeptide(L)'
;MDKRIRVAVAVLVAAMLTGCVQGLGGGSYTREEARREQNVRMGTVESVREVQIEGTRTIIGPAAGAVVGGIAGSTVGGGHGSDIAAVLGAVAGGVAGQAIEQGATRRTGVEITIKLDSGALLAIVQEADETFKPGERVRILSDGITSRVTH
;
A
#
# COMPACT_ATOMS: atom_id res chain seq x y z
N MET A 1 -10.92 17.08 -33.61
CA MET A 1 -10.40 17.16 -32.22
C MET A 1 -8.92 17.47 -32.30
N ASP A 2 -8.57 18.72 -32.02
CA ASP A 2 -7.25 19.29 -32.31
C ASP A 2 -6.14 18.60 -31.52
N LYS A 3 -4.95 18.49 -32.11
CA LYS A 3 -3.78 17.85 -31.48
C LYS A 3 -3.48 18.45 -30.10
N ARG A 4 -3.74 19.75 -29.92
CA ARG A 4 -3.58 20.48 -28.66
C ARG A 4 -4.58 20.03 -27.58
N ILE A 5 -5.82 19.72 -27.98
CA ILE A 5 -6.87 19.23 -27.07
C ILE A 5 -6.56 17.79 -26.62
N ARG A 6 -6.07 16.93 -27.52
CA ARG A 6 -5.66 15.56 -27.15
C ARG A 6 -4.51 15.54 -26.15
N VAL A 7 -3.52 16.41 -26.36
CA VAL A 7 -2.39 16.56 -25.44
C VAL A 7 -2.84 17.13 -24.09
N ALA A 8 -3.73 18.13 -24.08
CA ALA A 8 -4.26 18.71 -22.85
C ALA A 8 -5.05 17.68 -22.02
N VAL A 9 -5.88 16.85 -22.67
CA VAL A 9 -6.63 15.77 -21.99
C VAL A 9 -5.70 14.70 -21.44
N ALA A 10 -4.66 14.29 -22.18
CA ALA A 10 -3.71 13.29 -21.71
C ALA A 10 -2.92 13.77 -20.47
N VAL A 11 -2.51 15.04 -20.44
CA VAL A 11 -1.82 15.65 -19.29
C VAL A 11 -2.75 15.76 -18.08
N LEU A 12 -4.01 16.11 -18.29
CA LEU A 12 -4.99 16.28 -17.22
C LEU A 12 -5.38 14.93 -16.59
N VAL A 13 -5.48 13.86 -17.39
CA VAL A 13 -5.67 12.49 -16.90
C VAL A 13 -4.44 12.00 -16.12
N ALA A 14 -3.23 12.29 -16.60
CA ALA A 14 -2.00 11.93 -15.90
C ALA A 14 -1.88 12.64 -14.54
N ALA A 15 -2.34 13.90 -14.44
CA ALA A 15 -2.32 14.66 -13.19
C ALA A 15 -3.30 14.11 -12.13
N MET A 16 -4.37 13.42 -12.53
CA MET A 16 -5.35 12.83 -11.61
C MET A 16 -4.90 11.50 -10.99
N LEU A 17 -3.80 10.90 -11.45
CA LEU A 17 -3.27 9.63 -10.94
C LEU A 17 -2.45 9.78 -9.65
N THR A 18 -2.26 10.99 -9.12
CA THR A 18 -1.66 11.21 -7.80
C THR A 18 -2.66 10.86 -6.71
N GLY A 19 -2.93 9.56 -6.53
CA GLY A 19 -3.71 9.06 -5.41
C GLY A 19 -3.00 9.34 -4.09
N CYS A 20 -3.77 9.68 -3.05
CA CYS A 20 -3.25 9.80 -1.69
C CYS A 20 -2.79 8.42 -1.21
N VAL A 21 -1.49 8.22 -1.07
CA VAL A 21 -0.95 6.98 -0.49
C VAL A 21 -1.23 6.99 1.01
N GLN A 22 -1.92 5.99 1.52
CA GLN A 22 -2.09 5.78 2.96
C GLN A 22 -0.88 4.97 3.46
N GLY A 23 -0.31 5.37 4.60
CA GLY A 23 0.81 4.68 5.24
C GLY A 23 0.34 3.75 6.36
N LEU A 24 1.13 2.73 6.65
CA LEU A 24 1.06 1.83 7.80
C LEU A 24 2.06 2.24 8.90
N GLY A 25 2.38 3.54 8.98
CA GLY A 25 3.28 4.11 9.99
C GLY A 25 2.61 4.32 11.35
N GLY A 26 3.42 4.51 12.40
CA GLY A 26 2.94 4.74 13.76
C GLY A 26 2.22 6.08 13.94
N GLY A 27 2.46 7.05 13.03
CA GLY A 27 1.90 8.41 13.11
C GLY A 27 0.54 8.63 12.43
N SER A 28 0.03 7.68 11.63
CA SER A 28 -1.24 7.83 10.91
C SER A 28 -2.39 7.13 11.63
N TYR A 29 -3.49 7.86 11.86
CA TYR A 29 -4.72 7.35 12.48
C TYR A 29 -5.89 7.49 11.51
N THR A 30 -6.73 6.47 11.41
CA THR A 30 -7.98 6.57 10.65
C THR A 30 -8.99 7.46 11.38
N ARG A 31 -10.01 7.96 10.68
CA ARG A 31 -11.06 8.78 11.33
C ARG A 31 -11.83 7.99 12.38
N GLU A 32 -11.92 6.68 12.18
CA GLU A 32 -12.62 5.73 13.03
C GLU A 32 -11.84 5.39 14.31
N GLU A 33 -10.51 5.45 14.25
CA GLU A 33 -9.60 5.28 15.39
C GLU A 33 -9.50 6.54 16.27
N ALA A 34 -9.74 7.71 15.68
CA ALA A 34 -9.67 8.97 16.41
C ALA A 34 -10.64 8.99 17.60
N ARG A 35 -10.14 9.41 18.76
CA ARG A 35 -10.88 9.53 20.03
C ARG A 35 -11.38 8.20 20.65
N ARG A 36 -10.84 7.05 20.25
CA ARG A 36 -11.05 5.80 20.97
C ARG A 36 -10.05 5.64 22.12
N GLU A 37 -10.50 5.01 23.19
CA GLU A 37 -9.61 4.56 24.26
C GLU A 37 -8.68 3.47 23.72
N GLN A 38 -7.38 3.55 24.02
CA GLN A 38 -6.38 2.58 23.62
C GLN A 38 -5.71 2.00 24.85
N ASN A 39 -5.51 0.68 24.86
CA ASN A 39 -4.75 0.00 25.90
C ASN A 39 -3.26 0.30 25.69
N VAL A 40 -2.59 0.77 26.73
CA VAL A 40 -1.18 1.15 26.69
C VAL A 40 -0.36 0.10 27.43
N ARG A 41 0.58 -0.53 26.73
CA ARG A 41 1.52 -1.48 27.31
C ARG A 41 2.93 -0.94 27.16
N MET A 42 3.65 -0.93 28.26
CA MET A 42 4.97 -0.34 28.33
C MET A 42 6.01 -1.48 28.19
N GLY A 43 7.06 -1.27 27.38
CA GLY A 43 8.20 -2.18 27.27
C GLY A 43 9.49 -1.53 26.79
N THR A 44 10.54 -2.33 26.67
CA THR A 44 11.87 -1.93 26.17
C THR A 44 12.17 -2.69 24.88
N VAL A 45 12.71 -2.00 23.88
CA VAL A 45 13.12 -2.62 22.63
C VAL A 45 14.29 -3.57 22.88
N GLU A 46 14.14 -4.83 22.50
CA GLU A 46 15.18 -5.86 22.59
C GLU A 46 15.99 -5.93 21.29
N SER A 47 15.31 -5.92 20.15
CA SER A 47 15.94 -5.93 18.82
C SER A 47 15.06 -5.27 17.77
N VAL A 48 15.71 -4.74 16.74
CA VAL A 48 15.05 -4.16 15.55
C VAL A 48 15.70 -4.78 14.32
N ARG A 49 14.88 -5.24 13.38
CA ARG A 49 15.34 -5.73 12.08
C ARG A 49 14.55 -5.11 10.95
N GLU A 50 15.22 -4.82 9.84
CA GLU A 50 14.54 -4.38 8.62
C GLU A 50 13.80 -5.54 7.98
N VAL A 51 12.57 -5.28 7.56
CA VAL A 51 11.70 -6.22 6.85
C VAL A 51 11.02 -5.51 5.69
N GLN A 52 10.43 -6.28 4.79
CA GLN A 52 9.68 -5.74 3.67
C GLN A 52 8.19 -5.98 3.88
N ILE A 53 7.40 -4.91 3.90
CA ILE A 53 5.94 -4.99 3.94
C ILE A 53 5.45 -5.15 2.50
N GLU A 54 4.61 -6.17 2.26
CA GLU A 54 4.02 -6.41 0.95
C GLU A 54 3.16 -5.21 0.53
N GLY A 55 3.23 -4.86 -0.75
CA GLY A 55 2.35 -3.83 -1.29
C GLY A 55 0.89 -4.26 -1.31
N THR A 56 0.03 -3.27 -1.39
CA THR A 56 -1.42 -3.43 -1.43
C THR A 56 -1.83 -4.26 -2.65
N ARG A 57 -2.83 -5.13 -2.43
CA ARG A 57 -3.49 -5.92 -3.47
C ARG A 57 -4.95 -5.48 -3.59
N THR A 58 -5.21 -4.29 -4.13
CA THR A 58 -6.59 -3.89 -4.44
C THR A 58 -7.00 -4.38 -5.83
N ILE A 59 -8.29 -4.22 -6.13
CA ILE A 59 -8.86 -4.49 -7.45
C ILE A 59 -8.61 -3.31 -8.41
N ILE A 60 -8.18 -2.14 -7.92
CA ILE A 60 -8.12 -0.91 -8.71
C ILE A 60 -7.07 -1.03 -9.82
N GLY A 61 -5.83 -1.42 -9.48
CA GLY A 61 -4.77 -1.65 -10.47
C GLY A 61 -5.16 -2.63 -11.57
N PRO A 62 -5.60 -3.87 -11.23
CA PRO A 62 -6.05 -4.83 -12.23
C PRO A 62 -7.27 -4.38 -13.03
N ALA A 63 -8.28 -3.79 -12.41
CA ALA A 63 -9.48 -3.38 -13.12
C ALA A 63 -9.17 -2.24 -14.10
N ALA A 64 -8.42 -1.22 -13.68
CA ALA A 64 -8.02 -0.13 -14.54
C ALA A 64 -7.14 -0.63 -15.69
N GLY A 65 -6.14 -1.47 -15.38
CA GLY A 65 -5.27 -2.08 -16.37
C GLY A 65 -6.03 -2.95 -17.38
N ALA A 66 -7.02 -3.71 -16.93
CA ALA A 66 -7.83 -4.56 -17.79
C ALA A 66 -8.74 -3.76 -18.73
N VAL A 67 -9.36 -2.69 -18.24
CA VAL A 67 -10.19 -1.80 -19.08
C VAL A 67 -9.33 -1.15 -20.16
N VAL A 68 -8.20 -0.56 -19.78
CA VAL A 68 -7.28 0.11 -20.72
C VAL A 68 -6.71 -0.91 -21.72
N GLY A 69 -6.25 -2.06 -21.22
CA GLY A 69 -5.69 -3.13 -22.05
C GLY A 69 -6.72 -3.73 -23.01
N GLY A 70 -7.97 -3.89 -22.58
CA GLY A 70 -9.05 -4.39 -23.42
C GLY A 70 -9.47 -3.42 -24.52
N ILE A 71 -9.58 -2.13 -24.20
CA ILE A 71 -9.87 -1.09 -25.20
C ILE A 71 -8.71 -0.95 -26.19
N ALA A 72 -7.47 -0.96 -25.73
CA ALA A 72 -6.31 -0.90 -26.62
C ALA A 72 -6.24 -2.15 -27.51
N GLY A 73 -6.44 -3.33 -26.94
CA GLY A 73 -6.43 -4.61 -27.65
C GLY A 73 -7.53 -4.72 -28.71
N SER A 74 -8.73 -4.21 -28.43
CA SER A 74 -9.84 -4.25 -29.39
C SER A 74 -9.63 -3.40 -30.64
N THR A 75 -8.69 -2.45 -30.60
CA THR A 75 -8.32 -1.65 -31.78
C THR A 75 -7.35 -2.38 -32.74
N VAL A 76 -6.85 -3.55 -32.34
CA VAL A 76 -5.92 -4.35 -33.14
C VAL A 76 -6.69 -5.43 -33.92
N GLY A 77 -6.65 -5.36 -35.25
CA GLY A 77 -7.32 -6.32 -36.12
C GLY A 77 -8.81 -6.03 -36.33
N GLY A 78 -9.59 -7.04 -36.69
CA GLY A 78 -11.04 -6.93 -36.88
C GLY A 78 -11.77 -8.26 -36.75
N GLY A 79 -13.08 -8.19 -36.56
CA GLY A 79 -13.95 -9.36 -36.34
C GLY A 79 -13.52 -10.15 -35.10
N HIS A 80 -13.38 -11.46 -35.23
CA HIS A 80 -12.98 -12.32 -34.11
C HIS A 80 -11.53 -12.05 -33.63
N GLY A 81 -10.68 -11.47 -34.50
CA GLY A 81 -9.31 -11.11 -34.12
C GLY A 81 -9.25 -9.96 -33.11
N SER A 82 -10.13 -8.95 -33.25
CA SER A 82 -10.22 -7.85 -32.30
C SER A 82 -10.79 -8.28 -30.96
N ASP A 83 -11.71 -9.25 -30.94
CA ASP A 83 -12.29 -9.76 -29.69
C ASP A 83 -11.26 -10.55 -28.88
N ILE A 84 -10.49 -11.42 -29.55
CA ILE A 84 -9.39 -12.16 -28.92
C ILE A 84 -8.31 -11.19 -28.42
N ALA A 85 -7.93 -10.20 -29.23
CA ALA A 85 -6.95 -9.19 -28.85
C ALA A 85 -7.41 -8.34 -27.66
N ALA A 86 -8.71 -8.02 -27.57
CA ALA A 86 -9.30 -7.32 -26.44
C ALA A 86 -9.19 -8.13 -25.15
N VAL A 87 -9.58 -9.42 -25.18
CA VAL A 87 -9.49 -10.28 -23.99
C VAL A 87 -8.03 -10.45 -23.55
N LEU A 88 -7.13 -10.69 -24.50
CA LEU A 88 -5.70 -10.83 -24.22
C LEU A 88 -5.13 -9.55 -23.62
N GLY A 89 -5.46 -8.40 -24.21
CA GLY A 89 -5.06 -7.08 -23.73
C GLY A 89 -5.59 -6.79 -22.33
N ALA A 90 -6.84 -7.16 -22.04
CA ALA A 90 -7.44 -6.98 -20.73
C ALA A 90 -6.74 -7.84 -19.65
N VAL A 91 -6.47 -9.12 -19.95
CA VAL A 91 -5.75 -9.99 -19.00
C VAL A 91 -4.33 -9.48 -18.77
N ALA A 92 -3.59 -9.16 -19.84
CA ALA A 92 -2.23 -8.64 -19.75
C ALA A 92 -2.19 -7.30 -18.98
N GLY A 93 -3.10 -6.38 -19.29
CA GLY A 93 -3.23 -5.09 -18.63
C GLY A 93 -3.60 -5.24 -17.15
N GLY A 94 -4.49 -6.17 -16.81
CA GLY A 94 -4.87 -6.42 -15.41
C GLY A 94 -3.73 -6.99 -14.57
N VAL A 95 -2.99 -7.98 -15.08
CA VAL A 95 -1.82 -8.54 -14.40
C VAL A 95 -0.71 -7.50 -14.24
N ALA A 96 -0.44 -6.73 -15.29
CA ALA A 96 0.52 -5.64 -15.23
C ALA A 96 0.10 -4.58 -14.20
N GLY A 97 -1.19 -4.22 -14.18
CA GLY A 97 -1.77 -3.31 -13.20
C GLY A 97 -1.57 -3.78 -11.75
N GLN A 98 -1.82 -5.07 -11.45
CA GLN A 98 -1.53 -5.62 -10.11
C GLN A 98 -0.06 -5.55 -9.74
N ALA A 99 0.84 -5.91 -10.66
CA ALA A 99 2.27 -5.91 -10.37
C ALA A 99 2.78 -4.49 -10.09
N ILE A 100 2.31 -3.51 -10.86
CA ILE A 100 2.63 -2.09 -10.64
C ILE A 100 2.09 -1.63 -9.29
N GLU A 101 0.83 -1.96 -8.97
CA GLU A 101 0.23 -1.57 -7.68
C GLU A 101 1.00 -2.16 -6.50
N GLN A 102 1.27 -3.47 -6.52
CA GLN A 102 2.03 -4.16 -5.48
C GLN A 102 3.45 -3.61 -5.34
N GLY A 103 4.10 -3.29 -6.46
CA GLY A 103 5.45 -2.72 -6.45
C GLY A 103 5.47 -1.29 -5.91
N ALA A 104 4.55 -0.44 -6.38
CA ALA A 104 4.50 0.98 -6.04
C ALA A 104 4.06 1.23 -4.58
N THR A 105 3.27 0.32 -4.02
CA THR A 105 2.79 0.41 -2.63
C THR A 105 3.62 -0.42 -1.66
N ARG A 106 4.69 -1.08 -2.12
CA ARG A 106 5.60 -1.83 -1.25
C ARG A 106 6.32 -0.86 -0.32
N ARG A 107 6.47 -1.24 0.94
CA ARG A 107 7.12 -0.40 1.96
C ARG A 107 8.24 -1.13 2.67
N THR A 108 9.24 -0.37 3.09
CA THR A 108 10.23 -0.86 4.05
C THR A 108 9.61 -0.77 5.43
N GLY A 109 9.69 -1.85 6.18
CA GLY A 109 9.22 -1.93 7.55
C GLY A 109 10.35 -2.28 8.50
N VAL A 110 10.05 -2.16 9.79
CA VAL A 110 10.88 -2.61 10.89
C VAL A 110 10.07 -3.59 11.73
N GLU A 111 10.65 -4.75 12.02
CA GLU A 111 10.15 -5.66 13.05
C GLU A 111 10.83 -5.32 14.36
N ILE A 112 10.02 -4.90 15.33
CA ILE A 112 10.47 -4.43 16.64
C ILE A 112 10.09 -5.51 17.66
N THR A 113 11.11 -6.16 18.22
CA THR A 113 10.93 -7.09 19.35
C THR A 113 11.01 -6.30 20.64
N ILE A 114 9.97 -6.38 21.46
CA ILE A 114 9.79 -5.59 22.66
C ILE A 114 9.65 -6.54 23.84
N LYS A 115 10.49 -6.33 24.86
CA LYS A 115 10.32 -6.93 26.18
C LYS A 115 9.42 -6.04 27.01
N LEU A 116 8.22 -6.51 27.26
CA LEU A 116 7.24 -5.82 28.08
C LEU A 116 7.65 -5.85 29.55
N ASP A 117 7.15 -4.89 30.33
CA ASP A 117 7.40 -4.84 31.78
C ASP A 117 6.85 -6.07 32.51
N SER A 118 5.83 -6.72 31.94
CA SER A 118 5.29 -7.98 32.42
C SER A 118 6.22 -9.18 32.20
N GLY A 119 7.37 -8.97 31.54
CA GLY A 119 8.34 -10.01 31.19
C GLY A 119 8.06 -10.75 29.87
N ALA A 120 6.92 -10.49 29.22
CA ALA A 120 6.57 -11.10 27.94
C ALA A 120 7.31 -10.44 26.76
N LEU A 121 7.61 -11.22 25.72
CA LEU A 121 8.14 -10.72 24.45
C LEU A 121 7.01 -10.51 23.44
N LEU A 122 7.06 -9.41 22.71
CA LEU A 122 6.12 -9.08 21.65
C LEU A 122 6.89 -8.58 20.43
N ALA A 123 6.54 -9.08 19.24
CA ALA A 123 7.07 -8.55 17.98
C ALA A 123 5.96 -7.81 17.23
N ILE A 124 6.23 -6.57 16.81
CA ILE A 124 5.34 -5.76 15.98
C ILE A 124 6.10 -5.32 14.74
N VAL A 125 5.47 -5.47 13.57
CA VAL A 125 5.98 -4.95 12.30
C VAL A 125 5.23 -3.66 11.99
N GLN A 126 5.97 -2.58 11.73
CA GLN A 126 5.44 -1.30 11.27
C GLN A 126 6.29 -0.73 10.15
N GLU A 127 5.79 0.27 9.42
CA GLU A 127 6.64 1.00 8.46
C GLU A 127 7.86 1.60 9.15
N ALA A 128 8.96 1.74 8.40
CA ALA A 128 10.18 2.39 8.87
C ALA A 128 10.03 3.92 8.86
N ASP A 129 8.94 4.44 9.42
CA ASP A 129 8.67 5.87 9.55
C ASP A 129 9.35 6.50 10.78
N GLU A 130 9.55 5.69 11.81
CA GLU A 130 10.25 6.04 13.04
C GLU A 130 11.46 5.11 13.28
N THR A 131 12.53 5.67 13.84
CA THR A 131 13.74 4.90 14.16
C THR A 131 13.65 4.40 15.59
N PHE A 132 13.80 3.09 15.76
CA PHE A 132 13.89 2.43 17.07
C PHE A 132 15.28 1.80 17.25
N LYS A 133 15.78 1.81 18.49
CA LYS A 133 17.06 1.20 18.86
C LYS A 133 16.89 0.26 20.04
N PRO A 134 17.67 -0.84 20.10
CA PRO A 134 17.72 -1.69 21.28
C PRO A 134 18.00 -0.89 22.56
N GLY A 135 17.26 -1.17 23.62
CA GLY A 135 17.33 -0.47 24.91
C GLY A 135 16.41 0.74 25.03
N GLU A 136 15.77 1.18 23.96
CA GLU A 136 14.82 2.30 24.01
C GLU A 136 13.52 1.90 24.70
N ARG A 137 12.97 2.88 25.44
CA ARG A 137 11.71 2.71 26.14
C ARG A 137 10.56 3.09 25.22
N VAL A 138 9.64 2.15 25.01
CA VAL A 138 8.53 2.33 24.07
C VAL A 138 7.20 1.99 24.73
N ARG A 139 6.14 2.59 24.18
CA ARG A 139 4.76 2.23 24.49
C ARG A 139 4.11 1.59 23.27
N ILE A 140 3.37 0.53 23.54
CA ILE A 140 2.52 -0.15 22.57
C ILE A 140 1.10 0.32 22.83
N LEU A 141 0.50 0.93 21.81
CA LEU A 141 -0.90 1.33 21.83
C LEU A 141 -1.70 0.29 21.05
N SER A 142 -2.74 -0.27 21.67
CA SER A 142 -3.61 -1.24 21.03
C SER A 142 -5.09 -0.94 21.27
N ASP A 143 -5.90 -1.07 20.23
CA ASP A 143 -7.36 -0.95 20.28
C ASP A 143 -8.07 -2.32 20.13
N GLY A 144 -7.31 -3.42 20.22
CA GLY A 144 -7.80 -4.79 20.03
C GLY A 144 -7.84 -5.27 18.57
N ILE A 145 -7.67 -4.36 17.60
CA ILE A 145 -7.61 -4.68 16.15
C ILE A 145 -6.21 -4.36 15.61
N THR A 146 -5.68 -3.21 15.98
CA THR A 146 -4.35 -2.72 15.59
C THR A 146 -3.45 -2.61 16.82
N SER A 147 -2.14 -2.76 16.59
CA SER A 147 -1.11 -2.50 17.59
C SER A 147 -0.01 -1.67 16.94
N ARG A 148 0.45 -0.63 17.62
CA ARG A 148 1.50 0.27 17.12
C ARG A 148 2.50 0.62 18.21
N VAL A 149 3.76 0.80 17.84
CA VAL A 149 4.84 1.17 18.75
C VAL A 149 5.14 2.65 18.59
N THR A 150 5.29 3.36 19.72
CA THR A 150 5.67 4.78 19.77
C THR A 150 6.60 5.01 20.96
N HIS A 151 7.42 6.08 20.95
CA HIS A 151 8.22 6.53 22.10
C HIS A 151 7.36 7.17 23.19
#